data_AF-A0A553MVD5-F1
#
_entry.id   AF-A0A553MVD5-F1
#
_cell.length_a   1.000
_cell.length_b   1.000
_cell.length_c   1.000
_cell.angle_alpha   90.00
_cell.angle_beta   90.00
_cell.angle_gamma   90.00
#
_symmetry.space_group_name_H-M   'P 1'
#
loop_
_entity.id
_entity.type
_entity.pdbx_description
1 polymer ?
#
loop_
_entity_poly.entity_id
_entity_poly.type
_entity_poly.pdbx_seq_one_letter_code
_entity_poly.pdbx_strand_id
1 'polypeptide(L)'
;MSTMGDSPFINARKQPLQEQSLGEHQEVESLIQPLLETERGFIKKLDRFLTCRDELELRKRELLHQRWTKSVWLPVQRSIQKHLTQWGDYETHKLRSLNAHYIHYINTKGFVFLDSYAPLEYNPFPDHFHTSHHQKVTSEVSVRRAADQVEL
;
A
#
# COMPACT_ATOMS: atom_id res chain seq x y z
N MET A 1 0.60 -82.61 29.11
CA MET A 1 0.25 -81.76 27.95
C MET A 1 1.53 -81.11 27.45
N SER A 2 2.24 -81.78 26.54
CA SER A 2 3.55 -81.34 26.05
C SER A 2 3.35 -80.74 24.66
N THR A 3 3.61 -79.44 24.53
CA THR A 3 3.48 -78.69 23.28
C THR A 3 4.51 -79.21 22.27
N MET A 4 4.03 -80.02 21.32
CA MET A 4 4.73 -80.48 20.10
C MET A 4 5.04 -79.31 19.14
N GLY A 5 5.78 -78.29 19.59
CA GLY A 5 6.17 -77.15 18.76
C GLY A 5 7.65 -77.10 18.40
N ASP A 6 8.52 -77.57 19.30
CA ASP A 6 9.96 -77.31 19.22
C ASP A 6 10.71 -78.52 18.69
N SER A 7 10.54 -78.81 17.40
CA SER A 7 11.43 -79.75 16.71
C SER A 7 12.73 -79.03 16.37
N PRO A 8 13.90 -79.49 16.88
CA PRO A 8 15.19 -78.79 16.73
C PRO A 8 15.61 -78.61 15.26
N PHE A 9 15.14 -79.49 14.38
CA PHE A 9 15.41 -79.44 12.94
C PHE A 9 14.67 -78.29 12.22
N ILE A 10 13.47 -77.93 12.70
CA ILE A 10 12.68 -76.81 12.16
C ILE A 10 13.25 -75.47 12.64
N ASN A 11 13.72 -75.41 13.89
CA ASN A 11 14.35 -74.21 14.44
C ASN A 11 15.71 -73.94 13.76
N ALA A 12 16.51 -74.99 13.52
CA ALA A 12 17.79 -74.88 12.81
C ALA A 12 17.67 -74.36 11.36
N ARG A 13 16.54 -74.61 10.68
CA ARG A 13 16.28 -74.08 9.33
C ARG A 13 15.65 -72.68 9.33
N LYS A 14 14.92 -72.32 10.40
CA LYS A 14 14.32 -70.98 10.58
C LYS A 14 15.36 -69.88 10.77
N GLN A 15 16.38 -70.13 11.59
CA GLN A 15 17.43 -69.16 11.91
C GLN A 15 18.13 -68.59 10.65
N PRO A 16 18.67 -69.39 9.72
CA PRO A 16 19.35 -68.87 8.53
C PRO A 16 18.41 -68.19 7.54
N LEU A 17 17.15 -68.64 7.44
CA LEU A 17 16.13 -67.96 6.62
C LEU A 17 15.80 -66.57 7.17
N GLN A 18 15.78 -66.43 8.50
CA GLN A 18 15.53 -65.17 9.17
C GLN A 18 16.72 -64.22 9.04
N GLU A 19 17.95 -64.72 9.15
CA GLU A 19 19.18 -63.95 8.88
C GLU A 19 19.26 -63.49 7.43
N GLN A 20 18.91 -64.35 6.47
CA GLN A 20 18.89 -63.98 5.05
C GLN A 20 17.85 -62.87 4.78
N SER A 21 16.65 -63.00 5.34
CA SER A 21 15.61 -61.97 5.23
C SER A 21 16.01 -60.64 5.88
N LEU A 22 16.71 -60.68 7.02
CA LEU A 22 17.27 -59.49 7.66
C LEU A 22 18.37 -58.83 6.82
N GLY A 23 19.24 -59.62 6.20
CA GLY A 23 20.26 -59.12 5.28
C GLY A 23 19.67 -58.44 4.04
N GLU A 24 18.68 -59.07 3.42
CA GLU A 24 17.93 -58.50 2.29
C GLU A 24 17.21 -57.20 2.68
N HIS A 25 16.61 -57.15 3.88
CA HIS A 25 15.97 -55.93 4.39
C HIS A 25 16.98 -54.80 4.64
N GLN A 26 18.15 -55.12 5.21
CA GLN A 26 19.24 -54.16 5.44
C GLN A 26 19.78 -53.61 4.12
N GLU A 27 19.88 -54.44 3.08
CA GLU A 27 20.31 -54.03 1.74
C GLU A 27 19.28 -53.07 1.11
N VAL A 28 17.99 -53.41 1.20
CA VAL A 28 16.91 -52.53 0.73
C VAL A 28 16.92 -51.18 1.46
N GLU A 29 17.07 -51.18 2.78
CA GLU A 29 17.20 -49.94 3.56
C GLU A 29 18.42 -49.12 3.13
N SER A 30 19.55 -49.78 2.87
CA SER A 30 20.78 -49.10 2.43
C SER A 30 20.62 -48.42 1.08
N LEU A 31 19.78 -48.97 0.19
CA LEU A 31 19.45 -48.38 -1.11
C LEU A 31 18.43 -47.25 -1.01
N ILE A 32 17.48 -47.34 -0.07
CA ILE A 32 16.41 -46.34 0.11
C ILE A 32 16.91 -45.08 0.84
N GLN A 33 17.76 -45.24 1.86
CA GLN A 33 18.31 -44.12 2.66
C GLN A 33 18.94 -42.97 1.83
N PRO A 34 19.83 -43.21 0.86
CA PRO A 34 20.40 -42.13 0.06
C PRO A 34 19.32 -41.42 -0.76
N LEU A 35 18.31 -42.15 -1.26
CA LEU A 35 17.22 -41.58 -2.03
C LEU A 35 16.38 -40.62 -1.17
N LEU A 36 16.05 -41.01 0.05
CA LEU A 36 15.36 -40.15 1.02
C LEU A 36 16.18 -38.90 1.40
N GLU A 37 17.50 -39.04 1.57
CA GLU A 37 18.35 -37.90 1.89
C GLU A 37 18.48 -36.94 0.70
N THR A 38 18.51 -37.45 -0.55
CA THR A 38 18.44 -36.58 -1.73
C THR A 38 17.12 -35.83 -1.84
N GLU A 39 15.99 -36.48 -1.55
CA GLU A 39 14.67 -35.86 -1.54
C GLU A 39 14.60 -34.76 -0.46
N ARG A 40 15.01 -35.08 0.76
CA ARG A 40 15.06 -34.11 1.86
C ARG A 40 15.97 -32.92 1.53
N GLY A 41 17.13 -33.19 0.94
CA GLY A 41 18.05 -32.15 0.48
C GLY A 41 17.45 -31.27 -0.61
N PHE A 42 16.67 -31.84 -1.51
CA PHE A 42 15.96 -31.11 -2.56
C PHE A 42 14.84 -30.23 -1.98
N ILE A 43 14.01 -30.76 -1.10
CA ILE A 43 12.96 -29.99 -0.41
C ILE A 43 13.56 -28.80 0.34
N LYS A 44 14.67 -29.00 1.06
CA LYS A 44 15.36 -27.92 1.77
C LYS A 44 15.90 -26.83 0.83
N LYS A 45 16.36 -27.20 -0.37
CA LYS A 45 16.81 -26.23 -1.39
C LYS A 45 15.64 -25.45 -1.96
N LEU A 46 14.52 -26.12 -2.23
CA LEU A 46 13.29 -25.47 -2.68
C LEU A 46 12.76 -24.48 -1.66
N ASP A 47 12.69 -24.90 -0.39
CA ASP A 47 12.23 -24.04 0.70
C ASP A 47 13.06 -22.76 0.79
N ARG A 48 14.39 -22.90 0.81
CA ARG A 48 15.33 -21.76 0.78
C ARG A 48 15.13 -20.84 -0.42
N PHE A 49 14.88 -21.41 -1.60
CA PHE A 49 14.64 -20.62 -2.81
C PHE A 49 13.35 -19.81 -2.69
N LEU A 50 12.27 -20.43 -2.20
CA LEU A 50 11.00 -19.76 -1.98
C LEU A 50 11.11 -18.65 -0.91
N THR A 51 11.76 -18.93 0.22
CA THR A 51 12.00 -17.92 1.26
C THR A 51 12.80 -16.74 0.71
N CYS A 52 13.88 -17.00 -0.02
CA CYS A 52 14.71 -15.94 -0.61
C CYS A 52 13.93 -15.10 -1.62
N ARG A 53 13.05 -15.71 -2.43
CA ARG A 53 12.17 -14.99 -3.36
C ARG A 53 11.22 -14.07 -2.60
N ASP A 54 10.57 -14.58 -1.56
CA ASP A 54 9.58 -13.84 -0.80
C ASP A 54 10.23 -12.65 -0.05
N GLU A 55 11.42 -12.84 0.52
CA GLU A 55 12.24 -11.77 1.10
C GLU A 55 12.60 -10.69 0.07
N LEU A 56 12.99 -11.09 -1.15
CA LEU A 56 13.34 -10.16 -2.23
C LEU A 56 12.11 -9.37 -2.69
N GLU A 57 10.96 -10.01 -2.82
CA GLU A 57 9.70 -9.35 -3.17
C GLU A 57 9.27 -8.34 -2.11
N LEU A 58 9.38 -8.72 -0.83
CA LEU A 58 9.15 -7.80 0.29
C LEU A 58 10.08 -6.60 0.21
N ARG A 59 11.37 -6.84 -0.01
CA ARG A 59 12.36 -5.77 -0.12
C ARG A 59 12.08 -4.83 -1.29
N LYS A 60 11.66 -5.36 -2.44
CA LYS A 60 11.26 -4.58 -3.61
C LYS A 60 10.07 -3.67 -3.30
N ARG A 61 9.05 -4.20 -2.60
CA ARG A 61 7.87 -3.43 -2.19
C ARG A 61 8.24 -2.29 -1.25
N GLU A 62 9.08 -2.56 -0.25
CA GLU A 62 9.57 -1.53 0.67
C GLU A 62 10.30 -0.40 -0.05
N LEU A 63 11.24 -0.75 -0.92
CA LEU A 63 12.02 0.25 -1.67
C LEU A 63 11.13 1.10 -2.59
N LEU A 64 10.14 0.48 -3.23
CA LEU A 64 9.20 1.19 -4.08
C LEU A 64 8.33 2.15 -3.27
N HIS A 65 7.82 1.70 -2.11
CA HIS A 65 7.09 2.57 -1.19
C HIS A 65 7.97 3.73 -0.72
N GLN A 66 9.19 3.47 -0.23
CA GLN A 66 10.11 4.52 0.20
C GLN A 66 10.42 5.53 -0.91
N ARG A 67 10.64 5.06 -2.14
CA ARG A 67 10.89 5.94 -3.30
C ARG A 67 9.68 6.81 -3.61
N TRP A 68 8.49 6.21 -3.64
CA TRP A 68 7.25 6.95 -3.87
C TRP A 68 6.98 7.97 -2.76
N THR A 69 7.18 7.59 -1.50
CA THR A 69 7.01 8.50 -0.36
C THR A 69 7.95 9.69 -0.48
N LYS A 70 9.23 9.46 -0.79
CA LYS A 70 10.23 10.52 -0.92
C LYS A 70 9.99 11.43 -2.14
N SER A 71 9.60 10.85 -3.27
CA SER A 71 9.55 11.57 -4.56
C SER A 71 8.20 12.20 -4.85
N VAL A 72 7.12 11.67 -4.27
CA VAL A 72 5.74 12.09 -4.57
C VAL A 72 5.04 12.59 -3.31
N TRP A 73 4.90 11.74 -2.30
CA TRP A 73 4.13 12.08 -1.10
C TRP A 73 4.70 13.28 -0.35
N LEU A 74 5.98 13.27 0.01
CA LEU A 74 6.60 14.34 0.79
C LEU A 74 6.56 15.70 0.05
N PRO A 75 6.91 15.81 -1.25
CA PRO A 75 6.78 17.07 -1.98
C PRO A 75 5.34 17.58 -2.02
N VAL A 76 4.36 16.72 -2.30
CA VAL A 76 2.94 17.09 -2.35
C VAL A 76 2.47 17.58 -0.97
N GLN A 77 2.76 16.82 0.09
CA GLN A 77 2.39 17.19 1.45
C GLN A 77 3.01 18.54 1.86
N ARG A 78 4.31 18.75 1.56
CA ARG A 78 4.98 20.04 1.83
C ARG A 78 4.39 21.18 1.01
N SER A 79 4.03 20.95 -0.24
CA SER A 79 3.39 21.95 -1.09
C SER A 79 2.05 22.38 -0.52
N ILE A 80 1.22 21.42 -0.10
CA ILE A 80 -0.07 21.70 0.54
C ILE A 80 0.14 22.47 1.84
N GLN A 81 1.06 22.02 2.70
CA GLN A 81 1.34 22.71 3.96
C GLN A 81 1.82 24.14 3.73
N LYS A 82 2.75 24.35 2.79
CA LYS A 82 3.23 25.69 2.43
C LYS A 82 2.11 26.57 1.88
N HIS A 83 1.24 26.01 1.04
CA HIS A 83 0.10 26.75 0.51
C HIS A 83 -0.85 27.16 1.64
N LEU A 84 -1.18 26.23 2.55
CA LEU A 84 -2.04 26.50 3.69
C LEU A 84 -1.46 27.54 4.65
N THR A 85 -0.15 27.54 4.90
CA THR A 85 0.47 28.57 5.76
C THR A 85 0.46 29.94 5.07
N GLN A 86 0.82 29.99 3.79
CA GLN A 86 0.85 31.25 3.03
C GLN A 86 -0.54 31.85 2.81
N TRP A 87 -1.51 31.02 2.39
CA TRP A 87 -2.89 31.45 2.22
C TRP A 87 -3.58 31.69 3.56
N GLY A 88 -3.27 30.92 4.59
CA GLY A 88 -3.84 31.12 5.93
C GLY A 88 -3.49 32.49 6.50
N ASP A 89 -2.22 32.90 6.40
CA ASP A 89 -1.80 34.24 6.84
C ASP A 89 -2.46 35.34 6.01
N TYR A 90 -2.50 35.17 4.69
CA TYR A 90 -3.18 36.14 3.80
C TYR A 90 -4.67 36.26 4.10
N GLU A 91 -5.39 35.15 4.19
CA GLU A 91 -6.84 35.11 4.41
C GLU A 91 -7.19 35.64 5.81
N THR A 92 -6.40 35.30 6.83
CA THR A 92 -6.60 35.84 8.18
C THR A 92 -6.33 37.34 8.24
N HIS A 93 -5.30 37.85 7.55
CA HIS A 93 -5.06 39.29 7.42
C HIS A 93 -6.19 40.00 6.67
N LYS A 94 -6.67 39.40 5.57
CA LYS A 94 -7.80 39.92 4.80
C LYS A 94 -9.07 40.00 5.65
N LEU A 95 -9.42 38.93 6.36
CA LEU A 95 -10.59 38.89 7.23
C LEU A 95 -10.49 39.91 8.38
N ARG A 96 -9.31 40.04 9.00
CA ARG A 96 -9.05 41.07 10.02
C ARG A 96 -9.22 42.48 9.47
N SER A 97 -8.71 42.74 8.26
CA SER A 97 -8.85 44.05 7.60
C SER A 97 -10.31 44.37 7.29
N LEU A 98 -11.07 43.41 6.76
CA LEU A 98 -12.50 43.58 6.50
C LEU A 98 -13.28 43.86 7.78
N ASN A 99 -13.00 43.11 8.85
CA ASN A 99 -13.64 43.32 10.14
C ASN A 99 -13.29 44.69 10.75
N ALA A 100 -12.04 45.13 10.64
CA ALA A 100 -11.64 46.47 11.08
C ALA A 100 -12.38 47.56 10.29
N HIS A 101 -12.53 47.39 8.98
CA HIS A 101 -13.29 48.30 8.12
C HIS A 101 -14.77 48.35 8.50
N TYR A 102 -15.38 47.20 8.80
CA TYR A 102 -16.75 47.10 9.30
C TYR A 102 -16.97 47.85 10.61
N ILE A 103 -16.08 47.61 11.59
CA ILE A 103 -16.14 48.28 12.90
C ILE A 103 -16.00 49.79 12.73
N HIS A 104 -15.08 50.25 11.87
CA HIS A 104 -14.93 51.67 11.56
C HIS A 104 -16.20 52.24 10.94
N TYR A 105 -16.76 51.56 9.94
CA TYR A 105 -18.01 51.96 9.29
C TYR A 105 -19.16 52.13 10.30
N ILE A 106 -19.42 51.13 11.16
CA ILE A 106 -20.44 51.23 12.21
C ILE A 106 -20.16 52.43 13.14
N ASN A 107 -18.91 52.57 13.61
CA ASN A 107 -18.56 53.65 14.53
C ASN A 107 -18.73 55.05 13.91
N THR A 108 -18.53 55.20 12.61
CA THR A 108 -18.75 56.48 11.90
C THR A 108 -20.21 56.77 11.61
N LYS A 109 -21.00 55.75 11.25
CA LYS A 109 -22.42 55.89 10.90
C LYS A 109 -23.35 55.93 12.11
N GLY A 110 -22.95 55.33 13.22
CA GLY A 110 -23.80 55.11 14.39
C GLY A 110 -24.70 53.89 14.18
N PHE A 111 -26.01 54.09 14.04
CA PHE A 111 -26.99 53.00 13.86
C PHE A 111 -27.14 52.65 12.38
N VAL A 112 -26.92 51.37 12.04
CA VAL A 112 -27.05 50.85 10.67
C VAL A 112 -28.27 49.92 10.61
N PHE A 113 -29.22 50.23 9.73
CA PHE A 113 -30.33 49.33 9.42
C PHE A 113 -29.83 48.21 8.51
N LEU A 114 -29.92 46.96 8.98
CA LEU A 114 -29.51 45.78 8.20
C LEU A 114 -30.49 45.45 7.06
N ASP A 115 -31.65 46.10 7.04
CA ASP A 115 -32.73 45.85 6.08
C ASP A 115 -32.49 46.49 4.70
N SER A 116 -31.55 47.44 4.59
CA SER A 116 -31.20 48.11 3.34
C SER A 116 -29.70 47.99 3.07
N TYR A 117 -29.32 47.21 2.06
CA TYR A 117 -27.93 47.05 1.65
C TYR A 117 -27.57 48.05 0.55
N ALA A 118 -26.62 48.96 0.83
CA ALA A 118 -26.09 49.93 -0.13
C ALA A 118 -24.60 49.63 -0.43
N PRO A 119 -24.27 48.94 -1.55
CA PRO A 119 -22.90 48.51 -1.85
C PRO A 119 -21.89 49.65 -2.02
N LEU A 120 -22.37 50.85 -2.40
CA LEU A 120 -21.55 52.07 -2.53
C LEU A 120 -21.09 52.62 -1.18
N GLU A 121 -21.79 52.27 -0.10
CA GLU A 121 -21.57 52.81 1.25
C GLU A 121 -20.69 51.88 2.09
N TYR A 122 -20.97 50.58 2.07
CA TYR A 122 -20.11 49.56 2.65
C TYR A 122 -20.36 48.21 1.95
N ASN A 123 -19.30 47.54 1.52
CA ASN A 123 -19.39 46.22 0.88
C ASN A 123 -18.57 45.17 1.66
N PRO A 124 -19.22 44.19 2.32
CA PRO A 124 -18.52 43.12 3.01
C PRO A 124 -17.91 42.06 2.07
N PHE A 125 -18.19 42.13 0.77
CA PHE A 125 -17.74 41.15 -0.22
C PHE A 125 -16.92 41.77 -1.36
N PRO A 126 -15.61 41.95 -1.17
CA PRO A 126 -14.75 42.56 -2.18
C PRO A 126 -14.54 41.67 -3.44
N ASP A 127 -14.62 40.35 -3.32
CA ASP A 127 -14.27 39.42 -4.41
C ASP A 127 -15.41 39.11 -5.38
N HIS A 128 -16.64 39.57 -5.09
CA HIS A 128 -17.83 39.19 -5.87
C HIS A 128 -18.03 39.96 -7.18
N PHE A 129 -17.12 40.87 -7.54
CA PHE A 129 -17.22 41.62 -8.80
C PHE A 129 -16.46 41.01 -9.99
N HIS A 130 -15.55 40.06 -9.78
CA HIS A 130 -14.72 39.51 -10.86
C HIS A 130 -14.91 38.02 -11.13
N THR A 131 -15.70 37.32 -10.33
CA THR A 131 -15.94 35.90 -10.53
C THR A 131 -17.31 35.70 -11.18
N SER A 132 -17.35 35.69 -12.50
CA SER A 132 -18.46 35.07 -13.22
C SER A 132 -18.58 33.62 -12.73
N HIS A 133 -19.69 33.27 -12.08
CA HIS A 133 -19.95 31.95 -11.49
C HIS A 133 -20.17 30.82 -12.51
N HIS A 134 -19.46 30.86 -13.64
CA HIS A 134 -19.51 29.84 -14.68
C HIS A 134 -18.08 29.56 -15.18
N GLN A 135 -17.25 28.97 -14.32
CA GLN A 135 -16.11 28.22 -14.83
C GLN A 135 -16.63 26.94 -15.48
N LYS A 136 -16.68 26.92 -16.81
CA LYS A 136 -16.87 25.68 -17.56
C LYS A 136 -15.72 24.74 -17.21
N VAL A 137 -16.03 23.65 -16.52
CA VAL A 137 -15.09 22.55 -16.31
C VAL A 137 -14.78 21.96 -17.67
N THR A 138 -13.63 22.34 -18.23
CA THR A 138 -13.14 21.72 -19.45
C THR A 138 -12.40 20.47 -19.01
N SER A 139 -13.06 19.33 -19.09
CA SER A 139 -12.42 18.03 -18.89
C SER A 139 -11.41 17.77 -20.02
N GLU A 140 -10.27 17.15 -19.71
CA GLU A 140 -9.21 16.83 -20.68
C GLU A 140 -9.70 15.99 -21.88
N VAL A 141 -10.85 15.33 -21.73
CA VAL A 141 -11.54 14.57 -22.79
C VAL A 141 -12.02 15.48 -23.93
N SER A 142 -12.34 16.75 -23.66
CA SER A 142 -12.82 17.69 -24.68
C SER A 142 -11.68 18.29 -25.51
N VAL A 143 -10.47 18.41 -24.93
CA VAL A 143 -9.29 18.95 -25.62
C VAL A 143 -8.79 17.96 -26.69
N ARG A 144 -8.86 16.65 -26.42
CA ARG A 144 -8.42 15.63 -27.38
C ARG A 144 -9.35 15.49 -28.58
N ARG A 145 -10.68 15.60 -28.38
CA ARG A 145 -11.65 15.60 -29.49
C ARG A 145 -11.51 16.78 -30.45
N ALA A 146 -11.05 17.93 -29.97
CA ALA A 146 -10.83 19.11 -30.81
C ALA A 146 -9.53 19.00 -31.64
N ALA A 147 -8.51 18.30 -31.13
CA ALA A 147 -7.27 18.07 -31.88
C ALA A 147 -7.47 17.09 -33.05
N ASP A 148 -8.31 16.05 -32.87
CA ASP A 148 -8.56 15.04 -33.91
C ASP A 148 -9.48 15.53 -35.05
N GLN A 149 -10.13 16.69 -34.91
CA GLN A 149 -10.98 17.28 -35.96
C GLN A 149 -10.27 18.30 -36.86
N VAL A 150 -8.98 18.57 -36.62
CA VAL A 150 -8.20 19.56 -37.38
C VAL A 150 -7.22 18.88 -38.37
N GLU A 151 -7.08 17.55 -38.35
CA GLU A 151 -6.21 16.78 -39.27
C GLU A 151 -6.95 15.97 -40.36
N LEU A 152 -8.09 16.45 -40.86
CA LEU A 152 -8.72 15.92 -42.09
C LEU A 152 -9.02 17.01 -43.11
#